data_AF-A0A0R2XKV6-F1
#
_entry.id   AF-A0A0R2XKV6-F1
#
_cell.length_a   1.000
_cell.length_b   1.000
_cell.length_c   1.000
_cell.angle_alpha   90.00
_cell.angle_beta   90.00
_cell.angle_gamma   90.00
#
_symmetry.space_group_name_H-M   'P 1'
#
loop_
_entity.id
_entity.type
_entity.pdbx_description
1 polymer ?
#
loop_
_entity_poly.entity_id
_entity_poly.type
_entity_poly.pdbx_seq_one_letter_code
_entity_poly.pdbx_strand_id
1 'polypeptide(L)'
;MLAAEGLDQAGSAAVLAIIDKLERTDRVKAVAKLTEVLGEEAEAFLTRVEEVIAIRDFDSLSAYILNLPLEGDLAEQAQQRLADWQALLSGLRSSGAGDFIQIDLGIVRGLAYYTGFVFEAFEASGEGRALAGGGRYDALVKKLGGPEMPAVGFAMGDVTLADLLESKKLLATYVDSPDFIAIIGGAEARDAALGDAALLRSMGYRVDYPLKDQGFGKQFKDANLKGARFALIYGTDEIEKGVVKVRDFSTGAEQEYPRQGLAEIVPELMASGLFTTEQ
;
A
#
# COMPACT_ATOMS: atom_id res chain seq x y z
N MET A 1 20.59 -18.21 22.39
CA MET A 1 20.36 -19.63 22.07
C MET A 1 21.43 -20.17 21.13
N LEU A 2 21.48 -19.80 19.84
CA LEU A 2 22.50 -20.33 18.91
C LEU A 2 23.95 -20.14 19.39
N ALA A 3 24.27 -18.95 19.91
CA ALA A 3 25.59 -18.70 20.51
C ALA A 3 25.83 -19.50 21.80
N ALA A 4 24.78 -19.82 22.56
CA ALA A 4 24.87 -20.67 23.75
C ALA A 4 25.07 -22.15 23.40
N GLU A 5 24.68 -22.56 22.18
CA GLU A 5 25.02 -23.88 21.61
C GLU A 5 26.46 -23.93 21.04
N GLY A 6 27.20 -22.81 21.09
CA GLY A 6 28.58 -22.74 20.58
C GLY A 6 28.72 -22.77 19.07
N LEU A 7 27.64 -22.52 18.32
CA LEU A 7 27.67 -22.51 16.85
C LEU A 7 28.45 -21.32 16.30
N ASP A 8 29.24 -21.57 15.25
CA ASP A 8 29.86 -20.51 14.46
C ASP A 8 28.82 -19.76 13.60
N GLN A 9 29.28 -18.75 12.86
CA GLN A 9 28.39 -17.92 12.03
C GLN A 9 27.71 -18.71 10.91
N ALA A 10 28.40 -19.71 10.34
CA ALA A 10 27.87 -20.52 9.24
C ALA A 10 26.81 -21.51 9.74
N GLY A 11 27.08 -22.19 10.85
CA GLY A 11 26.14 -23.07 11.54
C GLY A 11 24.91 -22.31 12.02
N SER A 12 25.09 -21.11 12.58
CA SER A 12 23.98 -20.25 12.99
C SER A 12 23.08 -19.86 11.80
N ALA A 13 23.68 -19.50 10.66
CA ALA A 13 22.91 -19.17 9.45
C ALA A 13 22.15 -20.38 8.89
N ALA A 14 22.76 -21.57 8.90
CA ALA A 14 22.12 -22.80 8.47
C ALA A 14 20.92 -23.16 9.35
N VAL A 15 21.07 -23.07 10.67
CA VAL A 15 19.97 -23.32 11.63
C VAL A 15 18.84 -22.31 11.46
N LEU A 16 19.14 -21.01 11.34
CA LEU A 16 18.12 -19.98 11.12
C LEU A 16 17.34 -20.19 9.82
N ALA A 17 18.00 -20.64 8.74
CA ALA A 17 17.32 -20.97 7.48
C ALA A 17 16.39 -22.20 7.58
N ILE A 18 16.61 -23.08 8.56
CA ILE A 18 15.70 -24.19 8.88
C ILE A 18 14.52 -23.65 9.70
N ILE A 19 14.79 -22.81 10.71
CA ILE A 19 13.76 -22.21 11.58
C ILE A 19 12.80 -21.31 10.78
N ASP A 20 13.28 -20.55 9.80
CA ASP A 20 12.46 -19.75 8.87
C ASP A 20 11.38 -20.58 8.14
N LYS A 21 11.61 -21.89 7.97
CA LYS A 21 10.73 -22.79 7.22
C LYS A 21 9.92 -23.72 8.13
N LEU A 22 10.03 -23.56 9.44
CA LEU A 22 9.55 -24.52 10.44
C LEU A 22 8.01 -24.59 10.42
N GLU A 23 7.31 -23.47 10.22
CA GLU A 23 5.84 -23.44 10.05
C GLU A 23 5.33 -24.27 8.86
N ARG A 24 6.17 -24.46 7.84
CA ARG A 24 5.80 -25.16 6.59
C ARG A 24 6.51 -26.50 6.42
N THR A 25 7.30 -26.92 7.41
CA THR A 25 8.10 -28.13 7.37
C THR A 25 7.65 -29.08 8.45
N ASP A 26 7.37 -30.33 8.08
CA ASP A 26 7.09 -31.38 9.05
C ASP A 26 8.25 -31.59 10.04
N ARG A 27 7.93 -31.82 11.32
CA ARG A 27 8.90 -31.93 12.41
C ARG A 27 9.99 -32.98 12.13
N VAL A 28 9.64 -34.13 11.56
CA VAL A 28 10.63 -35.19 11.25
C VAL A 28 11.65 -34.70 10.24
N LYS A 29 11.20 -33.93 9.23
CA LYS A 29 12.10 -33.33 8.23
C LYS A 29 12.93 -32.20 8.81
N ALA A 30 12.38 -31.42 9.74
CA ALA A 30 13.12 -30.36 10.43
C ALA A 30 14.25 -30.95 11.28
N VAL A 31 13.97 -31.99 12.07
CA VAL A 31 14.97 -32.72 12.86
C VAL A 31 16.06 -33.28 11.96
N ALA A 32 15.70 -33.98 10.86
CA ALA A 32 16.69 -34.56 9.95
C ALA A 32 17.69 -33.53 9.39
N LYS A 33 17.20 -32.33 9.03
CA LYS A 33 18.07 -31.22 8.57
C LYS A 33 18.92 -30.65 9.70
N LEU A 34 18.37 -30.54 10.90
CA LEU A 34 19.13 -30.06 12.07
C LEU A 34 20.21 -31.06 12.48
N THR A 35 19.97 -32.37 12.33
CA THR A 35 20.96 -33.42 12.60
C THR A 35 22.23 -33.28 11.75
N GLU A 36 22.12 -32.75 10.53
CA GLU A 36 23.31 -32.47 9.69
C GLU A 36 24.24 -31.41 10.29
N VAL A 37 23.74 -30.55 11.19
CA VAL A 37 24.49 -29.45 11.82
C VAL A 37 24.76 -29.71 13.31
N LEU A 38 23.79 -30.26 14.03
CA LEU A 38 23.78 -30.43 15.48
C LEU A 38 23.95 -31.88 15.95
N GLY A 39 23.95 -32.84 15.02
CA GLY A 39 24.06 -34.26 15.36
C GLY A 39 22.91 -34.74 16.24
N GLU A 40 23.24 -35.46 17.32
CA GLU A 40 22.29 -36.07 18.26
C GLU A 40 21.47 -35.04 19.06
N GLU A 41 21.97 -33.80 19.18
CA GLU A 41 21.29 -32.72 19.93
C GLU A 41 20.13 -32.08 19.14
N ALA A 42 19.95 -32.42 17.87
CA ALA A 42 18.99 -31.78 16.98
C ALA A 42 17.54 -31.80 17.50
N GLU A 43 17.11 -32.92 18.08
CA GLU A 43 15.73 -33.06 18.58
C GLU A 43 15.49 -32.28 19.86
N ALA A 44 16.46 -32.31 20.80
CA ALA A 44 16.40 -31.52 22.02
C ALA A 44 16.45 -30.01 21.71
N PHE A 45 17.31 -29.62 20.76
CA PHE A 45 17.40 -28.24 20.28
C PHE A 45 16.12 -27.77 19.61
N LEU A 46 15.51 -28.57 18.72
CA LEU A 46 14.24 -28.21 18.08
C LEU A 46 13.13 -28.00 19.12
N THR A 47 13.08 -28.84 20.16
CA THR A 47 12.11 -28.69 21.23
C THR A 47 12.28 -27.35 21.97
N ARG A 48 13.52 -26.95 22.27
CA ARG A 48 13.81 -25.61 22.85
C ARG A 48 13.43 -24.47 21.90
N VAL A 49 13.66 -24.63 20.59
CA VAL A 49 13.24 -23.64 19.59
C VAL A 49 11.72 -23.48 19.61
N GLU A 50 10.97 -24.58 19.62
CA GLU A 50 9.50 -24.58 19.67
C GLU A 50 8.98 -23.89 20.95
N GLU A 51 9.59 -24.15 22.10
CA GLU A 51 9.28 -23.47 23.37
C GLU A 51 9.53 -21.96 23.29
N VAL A 52 10.64 -21.53 22.69
CA VAL A 52 10.96 -20.12 22.52
C VAL A 52 9.99 -19.46 21.55
N ILE A 53 9.70 -20.09 20.40
CA ILE A 53 8.74 -19.56 19.43
C ILE A 53 7.35 -19.41 20.07
N ALA A 54 6.97 -20.27 21.02
CA ALA A 54 5.71 -20.14 21.74
C ALA A 54 5.63 -18.91 22.66
N ILE A 55 6.75 -18.22 22.93
CA ILE A 55 6.76 -16.98 23.72
C ILE A 55 6.16 -15.83 22.91
N ARG A 56 5.16 -15.16 23.50
CA ARG A 56 4.36 -14.11 22.87
C ARG A 56 4.36 -12.78 23.64
N ASP A 57 5.07 -12.69 24.74
CA ASP A 57 5.15 -11.49 25.57
C ASP A 57 6.57 -11.18 26.02
N PHE A 58 6.80 -9.91 26.37
CA PHE A 58 8.14 -9.41 26.67
C PHE A 58 8.68 -9.94 27.99
N ASP A 59 7.82 -10.11 28.99
CA ASP A 59 8.24 -10.51 30.33
C ASP A 59 8.74 -11.96 30.33
N SER A 60 8.00 -12.85 29.67
CA SER A 60 8.40 -14.25 29.44
C SER A 60 9.68 -14.34 28.60
N LEU A 61 9.80 -13.51 27.54
CA LEU A 61 11.01 -13.46 26.71
C LEU A 61 12.23 -12.98 27.51
N SER A 62 12.05 -11.92 28.30
CA SER A 62 13.11 -11.38 29.15
C SER A 62 13.56 -12.42 30.17
N ALA A 63 12.62 -13.09 30.85
CA ALA A 63 12.93 -14.16 31.79
C ALA A 63 13.68 -15.32 31.12
N TYR A 64 13.25 -15.73 29.92
CA TYR A 64 13.93 -16.78 29.17
C TYR A 64 15.39 -16.39 28.85
N ILE A 65 15.61 -15.20 28.29
CA ILE A 65 16.95 -14.73 27.90
C ILE A 65 17.87 -14.61 29.11
N LEU A 66 17.37 -14.09 30.24
CA LEU A 66 18.16 -13.93 31.47
C LEU A 66 18.54 -15.25 32.14
N ASN A 67 17.79 -16.33 31.88
CA ASN A 67 18.10 -17.67 32.38
C ASN A 67 19.07 -18.45 31.48
N LEU A 68 19.43 -17.93 30.31
CA LEU A 68 20.43 -18.57 29.46
C LEU A 68 21.82 -18.47 30.11
N PRO A 69 22.66 -19.52 30.01
CA PRO A 69 24.03 -19.51 30.52
C PRO A 69 24.95 -18.68 29.60
N LEU A 70 24.74 -17.37 29.55
CA LEU A 70 25.54 -16.42 28.78
C LEU A 70 26.67 -15.85 29.66
N GLU A 71 27.86 -15.74 29.10
CA GLU A 71 29.05 -15.20 29.78
C GLU A 71 29.70 -14.08 28.97
N GLY A 72 30.46 -13.21 29.67
CA GLY A 72 31.23 -12.12 29.06
C GLY A 72 30.38 -11.14 28.23
N ASP A 73 30.94 -10.68 27.11
CA ASP A 73 30.33 -9.70 26.20
C ASP A 73 28.93 -10.10 25.71
N LEU A 74 28.65 -11.41 25.59
CA LEU A 74 27.33 -11.90 25.15
C LEU A 74 26.24 -11.64 26.19
N ALA A 75 26.57 -11.76 27.48
CA ALA A 75 25.62 -11.46 28.56
C ALA A 75 25.29 -9.97 28.59
N GLU A 76 26.31 -9.10 28.44
CA GLU A 76 26.12 -7.65 28.36
C GLU A 76 25.29 -7.25 27.13
N GLN A 77 25.59 -7.81 25.96
CA GLN A 77 24.82 -7.57 24.74
C GLN A 77 23.35 -8.00 24.88
N ALA A 78 23.08 -9.13 25.53
CA ALA A 78 21.72 -9.60 25.78
C ALA A 78 20.95 -8.64 26.69
N GLN A 79 21.57 -8.17 27.78
CA GLN A 79 20.95 -7.19 28.69
C GLN A 79 20.67 -5.86 27.98
N GLN A 80 21.64 -5.35 27.21
CA GLN A 80 21.43 -4.12 26.43
C GLN A 80 20.30 -4.30 25.41
N ARG A 81 20.23 -5.45 24.74
CA ARG A 81 19.15 -5.74 23.78
C ARG A 81 17.78 -5.78 24.43
N LEU A 82 17.66 -6.37 25.63
CA LEU A 82 16.42 -6.35 26.40
C LEU A 82 16.02 -4.92 26.78
N ALA A 83 16.96 -4.09 27.21
CA ALA A 83 16.70 -2.68 27.52
C ALA A 83 16.22 -1.89 26.28
N ASP A 84 16.88 -2.09 25.13
CA ASP A 84 16.50 -1.45 23.86
C ASP A 84 15.09 -1.86 23.42
N TRP A 85 14.75 -3.15 23.54
CA TRP A 85 13.41 -3.66 23.21
C TRP A 85 12.35 -3.16 24.18
N GLN A 86 12.65 -3.09 25.47
CA GLN A 86 11.73 -2.51 26.45
C GLN A 86 11.42 -1.04 26.13
N ALA A 87 12.45 -0.25 25.80
CA ALA A 87 12.29 1.14 25.40
C ALA A 87 11.46 1.27 24.11
N LEU A 88 11.72 0.43 23.10
CA LEU A 88 10.96 0.40 21.86
C LEU A 88 9.48 0.09 22.10
N LEU A 89 9.18 -1.00 22.82
CA LEU A 89 7.81 -1.43 23.11
C LEU A 89 7.06 -0.38 23.95
N SER A 90 7.73 0.25 24.91
CA SER A 90 7.18 1.36 25.68
C SER A 90 6.85 2.57 24.79
N GLY A 91 7.74 2.91 23.86
CA GLY A 91 7.52 3.96 22.86
C GLY A 91 6.31 3.68 21.96
N LEU A 92 6.19 2.45 21.45
CA LEU A 92 5.06 2.02 20.61
C LEU A 92 3.73 2.03 21.36
N ARG A 93 3.71 1.62 22.63
CA ARG A 93 2.52 1.74 23.49
C ARG A 93 2.15 3.21 23.70
N SER A 94 3.14 4.05 24.00
CA SER A 94 2.93 5.49 24.21
C SER A 94 2.44 6.21 22.95
N SER A 95 2.80 5.73 21.75
CA SER A 95 2.31 6.26 20.48
C SER A 95 0.93 5.74 20.07
N GLY A 96 0.28 4.91 20.90
CA GLY A 96 -1.01 4.29 20.60
C GLY A 96 -0.95 3.12 19.61
N ALA A 97 0.25 2.62 19.30
CA ALA A 97 0.44 1.48 18.41
C ALA A 97 0.51 0.13 19.16
N GLY A 98 0.54 0.15 20.49
CA GLY A 98 0.79 -1.02 21.34
C GLY A 98 -0.14 -2.21 21.07
N ASP A 99 -1.42 -1.95 20.83
CA ASP A 99 -2.43 -3.01 20.59
C ASP A 99 -2.25 -3.72 19.23
N PHE A 100 -1.40 -3.18 18.35
CA PHE A 100 -1.07 -3.77 17.05
C PHE A 100 0.28 -4.50 17.05
N ILE A 101 0.94 -4.63 18.20
CA ILE A 101 2.26 -5.25 18.32
C ILE A 101 2.14 -6.58 19.06
N GLN A 102 2.52 -7.65 18.37
CA GLN A 102 2.64 -8.99 18.91
C GLN A 102 4.11 -9.42 18.81
N ILE A 103 4.70 -9.86 19.92
CA ILE A 103 6.05 -10.43 19.89
C ILE A 103 5.98 -11.81 19.27
N ASP A 104 6.83 -12.05 18.28
CA ASP A 104 6.95 -13.32 17.59
C ASP A 104 8.41 -13.66 17.27
N LEU A 105 8.90 -14.73 17.91
CA LEU A 105 10.27 -15.23 17.73
C LEU A 105 10.37 -16.25 16.58
N GLY A 106 9.26 -16.59 15.93
CA GLY A 106 9.21 -17.35 14.68
C GLY A 106 9.55 -16.51 13.45
N ILE A 107 9.51 -15.18 13.57
CA ILE A 107 9.89 -14.28 12.47
C ILE A 107 11.41 -14.30 12.27
N VAL A 108 11.86 -15.01 11.24
CA VAL A 108 13.26 -15.04 10.82
C VAL A 108 13.42 -14.30 9.50
N ARG A 109 13.74 -13.00 9.54
CA ARG A 109 13.89 -12.18 8.32
C ARG A 109 15.31 -11.69 8.06
N GLY A 110 15.63 -11.59 6.77
CA GLY A 110 16.73 -10.77 6.25
C GLY A 110 18.08 -11.03 6.91
N LEU A 111 18.43 -12.31 7.07
CA LEU A 111 19.68 -12.80 7.69
C LEU A 111 20.96 -12.17 7.12
N ALA A 112 20.88 -11.54 5.93
CA ALA A 112 22.00 -10.89 5.27
C ALA A 112 22.30 -9.46 5.78
N TYR A 113 21.32 -8.73 6.32
CA TYR A 113 21.49 -7.29 6.59
C TYR A 113 20.81 -6.70 7.83
N TYR A 114 19.81 -7.34 8.44
CA TYR A 114 19.25 -6.81 9.70
C TYR A 114 20.22 -6.99 10.87
N THR A 115 20.29 -5.99 11.74
CA THR A 115 21.17 -5.96 12.94
C THR A 115 20.37 -5.80 14.24
N GLY A 116 19.10 -5.44 14.14
CA GLY A 116 18.22 -5.14 15.27
C GLY A 116 16.93 -5.98 15.28
N PHE A 117 15.83 -5.36 15.69
CA PHE A 117 14.50 -5.94 15.54
C PHE A 117 14.11 -6.05 14.06
N VAL A 118 13.24 -7.01 13.78
CA VAL A 118 12.52 -7.14 12.51
C VAL A 118 11.03 -7.20 12.82
N PHE A 119 10.20 -6.88 11.83
CA PHE A 119 8.75 -6.99 11.97
C PHE A 119 8.09 -7.34 10.64
N GLU A 120 6.89 -7.90 10.75
CA GLU A 120 5.95 -8.12 9.68
C GLU A 120 4.62 -7.47 10.07
N ALA A 121 3.96 -6.84 9.10
CA ALA A 121 2.60 -6.34 9.27
C ALA A 121 1.64 -7.22 8.49
N PHE A 122 0.57 -7.66 9.15
CA PHE A 122 -0.46 -8.52 8.57
C PHE A 122 -1.80 -7.81 8.55
N GLU A 123 -2.78 -8.43 7.89
CA GLU A 123 -4.18 -8.06 8.08
C GLU A 123 -4.59 -8.30 9.55
N ALA A 124 -5.57 -7.55 10.05
CA ALA A 124 -5.90 -7.52 11.48
C ALA A 124 -6.32 -8.88 12.08
N SER A 125 -6.83 -9.83 11.30
CA SER A 125 -7.12 -11.20 11.75
C SER A 125 -5.86 -12.07 11.89
N GLY A 126 -4.72 -11.60 11.37
CA GLY A 126 -3.48 -12.36 11.25
C GLY A 126 -3.47 -13.34 10.07
N GLU A 127 -4.54 -13.41 9.28
CA GLU A 127 -4.61 -14.30 8.12
C GLU A 127 -3.87 -13.73 6.90
N GLY A 128 -3.41 -14.65 6.04
CA GLY A 128 -2.81 -14.33 4.75
C GLY A 128 -1.30 -14.13 4.81
N ARG A 129 -0.77 -13.39 3.84
CA ARG A 129 0.66 -13.08 3.74
C ARG A 129 0.93 -11.73 4.38
N ALA A 130 2.14 -11.53 4.88
CA ALA A 130 2.58 -10.22 5.35
C ALA A 130 2.41 -9.15 4.25
N LEU A 131 1.78 -8.04 4.63
CA LEU A 131 1.54 -6.86 3.79
C LEU A 131 2.79 -5.98 3.70
N ALA A 132 3.51 -5.88 4.81
CA ALA A 132 4.77 -5.17 4.90
C ALA A 132 5.77 -5.93 5.77
N GLY A 133 7.05 -5.66 5.54
CA GLY A 133 8.13 -6.20 6.35
C GLY A 133 9.25 -5.18 6.47
N GLY A 134 9.89 -5.15 7.63
CA GLY A 134 10.92 -4.17 7.93
C GLY A 134 11.77 -4.54 9.13
N GLY A 135 12.64 -3.62 9.51
CA GLY A 135 13.53 -3.79 10.65
C GLY A 135 14.70 -2.81 10.65
N ARG A 136 15.59 -3.00 11.63
CA ARG A 136 16.79 -2.18 11.82
C ARG A 136 18.03 -2.83 11.20
N TYR A 137 18.79 -2.08 10.41
CA TYR A 137 19.90 -2.55 9.57
C TYR A 137 21.11 -1.60 9.57
N ASP A 138 21.84 -1.53 10.68
CA ASP A 138 22.86 -0.49 10.87
C ASP A 138 24.09 -0.62 9.97
N ALA A 139 24.37 -1.84 9.50
CA ALA A 139 25.56 -2.12 8.71
C ALA A 139 25.34 -2.00 7.19
N LEU A 140 24.08 -1.91 6.73
CA LEU A 140 23.77 -2.03 5.30
C LEU A 140 24.32 -0.86 4.47
N VAL A 141 24.16 0.37 4.95
CA VAL A 141 24.63 1.57 4.24
C VAL A 141 26.14 1.50 4.00
N LYS A 142 26.91 1.10 5.03
CA LYS A 142 28.37 0.88 4.91
C LYS A 142 28.70 -0.23 3.92
N LYS A 143 27.99 -1.36 3.95
CA LYS A 143 28.19 -2.48 3.01
C LYS A 143 27.98 -2.06 1.54
N LEU A 144 27.15 -1.05 1.30
CA LEU A 144 26.89 -0.49 -0.03
C LEU A 144 27.85 0.65 -0.43
N GLY A 145 28.89 0.92 0.38
CA GLY A 145 29.89 1.96 0.10
C GLY A 145 29.58 3.34 0.69
N GLY A 146 28.52 3.46 1.49
CA GLY A 146 28.20 4.67 2.24
C GLY A 146 28.92 4.78 3.59
N PRO A 147 28.64 5.82 4.38
CA PRO A 147 29.16 5.95 5.74
C PRO A 147 28.53 4.94 6.70
N GLU A 148 29.12 4.80 7.89
CA GLU A 148 28.46 4.13 9.02
C GLU A 148 27.22 4.92 9.41
N MET A 149 26.05 4.35 9.12
CA MET A 149 24.76 5.00 9.32
C MET A 149 23.71 3.98 9.78
N PRO A 150 23.37 3.98 11.08
CA PRO A 150 22.24 3.24 11.60
C PRO A 150 20.96 3.58 10.84
N ALA A 151 20.18 2.56 10.47
CA ALA A 151 19.00 2.75 9.65
C ALA A 151 17.88 1.78 10.06
N VAL A 152 16.65 2.24 9.86
CA VAL A 152 15.43 1.46 10.04
C VAL A 152 14.50 1.81 8.89
N GLY A 153 13.76 0.81 8.41
CA GLY A 153 12.85 0.99 7.30
C GLY A 153 12.00 -0.25 7.08
N PHE A 154 11.07 -0.13 6.16
CA PHE A 154 10.19 -1.21 5.75
C PHE A 154 9.82 -1.05 4.28
N ALA A 155 9.36 -2.14 3.69
CA ALA A 155 8.72 -2.15 2.39
C ALA A 155 7.32 -2.76 2.52
N MET A 156 6.42 -2.31 1.67
CA MET A 156 5.05 -2.82 1.56
C MET A 156 4.84 -3.35 0.14
N GLY A 157 4.15 -4.48 0.02
CA GLY A 157 3.80 -5.06 -1.28
C GLY A 157 2.50 -4.46 -1.81
N ASP A 158 2.59 -3.69 -2.90
CA ASP A 158 1.44 -3.10 -3.58
C ASP A 158 0.47 -4.17 -4.13
N VAL A 159 0.99 -5.23 -4.76
CA VAL A 159 0.20 -6.36 -5.25
C VAL A 159 -0.50 -7.10 -4.11
N THR A 160 0.22 -7.36 -3.01
CA THR A 160 -0.36 -8.08 -1.85
C THR A 160 -1.43 -7.23 -1.15
N LEU A 161 -1.23 -5.91 -1.08
CA LEU A 161 -2.23 -4.99 -0.58
C LEU A 161 -3.47 -4.95 -1.50
N ALA A 162 -3.26 -4.91 -2.82
CA ALA A 162 -4.37 -4.93 -3.79
C ALA A 162 -5.19 -6.22 -3.69
N ASP A 163 -4.55 -7.39 -3.63
CA ASP A 163 -5.21 -8.69 -3.44
C ASP A 163 -6.03 -8.71 -2.15
N LEU A 164 -5.49 -8.18 -1.05
CA LEU A 164 -6.19 -8.06 0.21
C LEU A 164 -7.44 -7.18 0.07
N LEU A 165 -7.30 -5.99 -0.51
CA LEU A 165 -8.40 -5.06 -0.70
C LEU A 165 -9.48 -5.65 -1.60
N GLU A 166 -9.10 -6.37 -2.66
CA GLU A 166 -10.04 -7.07 -3.54
C GLU A 166 -10.82 -8.15 -2.79
N SER A 167 -10.12 -9.01 -2.03
CA SER A 167 -10.75 -10.10 -1.26
C SER A 167 -11.78 -9.59 -0.24
N LYS A 168 -11.55 -8.39 0.32
CA LYS A 168 -12.46 -7.72 1.25
C LYS A 168 -13.45 -6.76 0.59
N LYS A 169 -13.42 -6.62 -0.74
CA LYS A 169 -14.25 -5.67 -1.50
C LYS A 169 -14.08 -4.21 -1.05
N LEU A 170 -12.83 -3.83 -0.74
CA LEU A 170 -12.41 -2.51 -0.28
C LEU A 170 -11.63 -1.71 -1.33
N LEU A 171 -11.45 -2.25 -2.55
CA LEU A 171 -10.86 -1.47 -3.64
C LEU A 171 -11.73 -0.24 -3.94
N ALA A 172 -11.10 0.93 -3.96
CA ALA A 172 -11.79 2.15 -4.32
C ALA A 172 -12.27 2.07 -5.77
N THR A 173 -13.51 2.48 -6.01
CA THR A 173 -13.98 2.68 -7.38
C THR A 173 -13.45 4.03 -7.86
N TYR A 174 -12.28 4.02 -8.51
CA TYR A 174 -11.76 5.21 -9.17
C TYR A 174 -12.61 5.48 -10.41
N VAL A 175 -13.51 6.45 -10.34
CA VAL A 175 -14.23 6.94 -11.52
C VAL A 175 -13.44 8.11 -12.10
N ASP A 176 -12.57 7.81 -13.07
CA ASP A 176 -11.93 8.84 -13.89
C ASP A 176 -12.88 9.26 -15.02
N SER A 177 -14.05 9.79 -14.65
CA SER A 177 -15.03 10.30 -15.60
C SER A 177 -14.79 11.78 -15.92
N PRO A 178 -14.99 12.25 -17.17
CA PRO A 178 -14.93 13.66 -17.46
C PRO A 178 -16.00 14.44 -16.69
N ASP A 179 -15.65 15.62 -16.17
CA ASP A 179 -16.64 16.57 -15.66
C ASP A 179 -17.49 17.10 -16.82
N PHE A 180 -16.82 17.37 -17.96
CA PHE A 180 -17.44 17.82 -19.20
C PHE A 180 -16.95 16.99 -20.39
N ILE A 181 -17.83 16.76 -21.36
CA ILE A 181 -17.45 16.22 -22.66
C ILE A 181 -18.06 17.03 -23.80
N ALA A 182 -17.23 17.45 -24.76
CA ALA A 182 -17.72 18.21 -25.91
C ALA A 182 -18.40 17.29 -26.92
N ILE A 183 -19.54 17.74 -27.44
CA ILE A 183 -20.27 17.13 -28.54
C ILE A 183 -20.20 18.09 -29.72
N ILE A 184 -19.47 17.74 -30.77
CA ILE A 184 -19.04 18.65 -31.85
C ILE A 184 -19.75 18.33 -33.16
N GLY A 185 -20.51 19.30 -33.69
CA GLY A 185 -21.23 19.23 -34.96
C GLY A 185 -20.38 19.70 -36.15
N GLY A 186 -19.38 18.90 -36.54
CA GLY A 186 -18.56 19.17 -37.73
C GLY A 186 -17.39 20.13 -37.48
N ALA A 187 -16.67 20.45 -38.56
CA ALA A 187 -15.40 21.17 -38.48
C ALA A 187 -15.53 22.61 -37.97
N GLU A 188 -16.60 23.31 -38.33
CA GLU A 188 -16.83 24.72 -37.95
C GLU A 188 -17.02 24.90 -36.44
N ALA A 189 -17.61 23.90 -35.77
CA ALA A 189 -17.81 23.89 -34.31
C ALA A 189 -16.57 23.45 -33.53
N ARG A 190 -15.54 22.91 -34.20
CA ARG A 190 -14.41 22.27 -33.53
C ARG A 190 -13.53 23.27 -32.80
N ASP A 191 -13.16 24.37 -33.44
CA ASP A 191 -12.27 25.38 -32.84
C ASP A 191 -12.92 26.01 -31.60
N ALA A 192 -14.23 26.24 -31.66
CA ALA A 192 -15.03 26.68 -30.54
C ALA A 192 -14.97 25.70 -29.36
N ALA A 193 -15.29 24.43 -29.61
CA ALA A 193 -15.28 23.39 -28.58
C ALA A 193 -13.90 23.20 -27.93
N LEU A 194 -12.83 23.27 -28.74
CA LEU A 194 -11.46 23.14 -28.24
C LEU A 194 -11.02 24.35 -27.41
N GLY A 195 -11.43 25.56 -27.82
CA GLY A 195 -11.19 26.78 -27.04
C GLY A 195 -11.85 26.71 -25.66
N ASP A 196 -13.12 26.30 -25.61
CA ASP A 196 -13.86 26.16 -24.36
C ASP A 196 -13.30 25.00 -23.51
N ALA A 197 -12.92 23.88 -24.12
CA ALA A 197 -12.26 22.78 -23.40
C ALA A 197 -10.92 23.20 -22.78
N ALA A 198 -10.12 24.02 -23.48
CA ALA A 198 -8.87 24.55 -22.96
C ALA A 198 -9.11 25.51 -21.78
N LEU A 199 -10.11 26.39 -21.89
CA LEU A 199 -10.53 27.28 -20.80
C LEU A 199 -10.91 26.48 -19.55
N LEU A 200 -11.80 25.51 -19.67
CA LEU A 200 -12.27 24.71 -18.53
C LEU A 200 -11.17 23.87 -17.90
N ARG A 201 -10.26 23.29 -18.71
CA ARG A 201 -9.08 22.59 -18.19
C ARG A 201 -8.16 23.54 -17.42
N SER A 202 -8.01 24.79 -17.86
CA SER A 202 -7.22 25.80 -17.12
C SER A 202 -7.81 26.14 -15.74
N MET A 203 -9.10 25.90 -15.54
CA MET A 203 -9.81 26.05 -14.26
C MET A 203 -9.75 24.78 -13.39
N GLY A 204 -9.13 23.70 -13.86
CA GLY A 204 -8.97 22.45 -13.13
C GLY A 204 -10.01 21.36 -13.43
N TYR A 205 -10.92 21.57 -14.39
CA TYR A 205 -11.92 20.58 -14.77
C TYR A 205 -11.38 19.54 -15.76
N ARG A 206 -11.85 18.30 -15.63
CA ARG A 206 -11.56 17.22 -16.58
C ARG A 206 -12.52 17.33 -17.76
N VAL A 207 -12.00 17.77 -18.90
CA VAL A 207 -12.79 17.89 -20.14
C VAL A 207 -12.29 16.93 -21.19
N ASP A 208 -13.20 16.20 -21.83
CA ASP A 208 -12.91 15.33 -22.98
C ASP A 208 -13.62 15.82 -24.25
N TYR A 209 -13.20 15.36 -25.43
CA TYR A 209 -13.83 15.67 -26.71
C TYR A 209 -13.49 14.61 -27.77
N PRO A 210 -14.32 14.43 -28.81
CA PRO A 210 -14.04 13.45 -29.86
C PRO A 210 -12.80 13.82 -30.69
N LEU A 211 -11.85 12.88 -30.77
CA LEU A 211 -10.67 13.00 -31.62
C LEU A 211 -10.97 12.72 -33.10
N LYS A 212 -12.03 11.95 -33.39
CA LYS A 212 -12.48 11.61 -34.73
C LYS A 212 -13.78 12.32 -35.03
N ASP A 213 -13.97 12.69 -36.30
CA ASP A 213 -15.27 13.18 -36.76
C ASP A 213 -16.30 12.03 -36.75
N GLN A 214 -17.45 12.27 -36.16
CA GLN A 214 -18.52 11.28 -35.98
C GLN A 214 -19.84 11.96 -35.65
N GLY A 215 -20.97 11.35 -36.02
CA GLY A 215 -22.29 11.94 -35.74
C GLY A 215 -22.64 12.02 -34.24
N PHE A 216 -23.50 12.97 -33.90
CA PHE A 216 -23.98 13.26 -32.52
C PHE A 216 -24.34 12.01 -31.72
N GLY A 217 -25.16 11.10 -32.28
CA GLY A 217 -25.60 9.90 -31.56
C GLY A 217 -24.45 9.00 -31.08
N LYS A 218 -23.36 8.92 -31.85
CA LYS A 218 -22.17 8.16 -31.43
C LYS A 218 -21.37 8.90 -30.36
N GLN A 219 -21.29 10.23 -30.45
CA GLN A 219 -20.64 11.05 -29.43
C GLN A 219 -21.37 10.97 -28.08
N PHE A 220 -22.71 11.06 -28.07
CA PHE A 220 -23.50 10.89 -26.85
C PHE A 220 -23.36 9.50 -26.24
N LYS A 221 -23.28 8.45 -27.06
CA LYS A 221 -23.04 7.09 -26.58
C LYS A 221 -21.65 6.96 -25.94
N ASP A 222 -20.62 7.56 -26.54
CA ASP A 222 -19.25 7.58 -25.99
C ASP A 222 -19.19 8.38 -24.67
N ALA A 223 -19.84 9.55 -24.62
CA ALA A 223 -19.97 10.36 -23.41
C ALA A 223 -20.59 9.59 -22.24
N ASN A 224 -21.69 8.88 -22.50
CA ASN A 224 -22.37 8.08 -21.48
C ASN A 224 -21.51 6.88 -21.02
N LEU A 225 -20.80 6.23 -21.95
CA LEU A 225 -19.90 5.13 -21.63
C LEU A 225 -18.71 5.58 -20.74
N LYS A 226 -18.20 6.80 -20.98
CA LYS A 226 -17.15 7.44 -20.17
C LYS A 226 -17.66 8.01 -18.84
N GLY A 227 -18.97 7.98 -18.59
CA GLY A 227 -19.58 8.47 -17.36
C GLY A 227 -19.48 9.98 -17.17
N ALA A 228 -19.44 10.76 -18.26
CA ALA A 228 -19.31 12.21 -18.18
C ALA A 228 -20.49 12.84 -17.42
N ARG A 229 -20.24 13.87 -16.61
CA ARG A 229 -21.32 14.56 -15.88
C ARG A 229 -22.12 15.49 -16.79
N PHE A 230 -21.44 16.31 -17.59
CA PHE A 230 -22.08 17.25 -18.51
C PHE A 230 -21.63 17.06 -19.96
N ALA A 231 -22.54 17.26 -20.90
CA ALA A 231 -22.23 17.41 -22.33
C ALA A 231 -22.22 18.90 -22.71
N LEU A 232 -21.18 19.36 -23.40
CA LEU A 232 -21.11 20.69 -24.02
C LEU A 232 -21.36 20.54 -25.51
N ILE A 233 -22.53 20.96 -25.99
CA ILE A 233 -23.01 20.68 -27.34
C ILE A 233 -22.77 21.91 -28.23
N TYR A 234 -22.06 21.68 -29.32
CA TYR A 234 -21.68 22.68 -30.32
C TYR A 234 -22.21 22.24 -31.69
N GLY A 235 -23.44 22.60 -32.02
CA GLY A 235 -23.99 22.49 -33.36
C GLY A 235 -23.85 23.81 -34.13
N THR A 236 -24.20 23.78 -35.42
CA THR A 236 -24.18 24.96 -36.28
C THR A 236 -25.00 26.11 -35.68
N ASP A 237 -26.22 25.82 -35.22
CA ASP A 237 -27.11 26.81 -34.61
C ASP A 237 -26.53 27.42 -33.33
N GLU A 238 -25.90 26.61 -32.47
CA GLU A 238 -25.27 27.11 -31.24
C GLU A 238 -24.08 28.03 -31.54
N ILE A 239 -23.26 27.66 -32.52
CA ILE A 239 -22.12 28.47 -32.96
C ILE A 239 -22.58 29.80 -33.56
N GLU A 240 -23.60 29.80 -34.42
CA GLU A 240 -24.15 31.02 -35.01
C GLU A 240 -24.72 31.98 -33.95
N LYS A 241 -25.36 31.44 -32.91
CA LYS A 241 -25.90 32.21 -31.78
C LYS A 241 -24.83 32.63 -30.76
N GLY A 242 -23.61 32.12 -30.85
CA GLY A 242 -22.55 32.36 -29.86
C GLY A 242 -22.81 31.73 -28.50
N VAL A 243 -23.59 30.65 -28.46
CA VAL A 243 -23.97 29.91 -27.25
C VAL A 243 -23.37 28.50 -27.24
N VAL A 244 -23.38 27.86 -26.08
CA VAL A 244 -23.14 26.43 -25.91
C VAL A 244 -24.35 25.84 -25.19
N LYS A 245 -24.86 24.71 -25.70
CA LYS A 245 -25.92 23.98 -25.02
C LYS A 245 -25.30 22.98 -24.06
N VAL A 246 -25.61 23.11 -22.77
CA VAL A 246 -25.13 22.22 -21.73
C VAL A 246 -26.23 21.20 -21.43
N ARG A 247 -25.88 19.91 -21.47
CA ARG A 247 -26.75 18.82 -21.01
C ARG A 247 -26.20 18.20 -19.75
N ASP A 248 -27.04 18.01 -18.75
CA ASP A 248 -26.71 17.24 -17.56
C ASP A 248 -27.08 15.77 -17.77
N PHE A 249 -26.11 14.85 -17.70
CA PHE A 249 -26.38 13.42 -17.87
C PHE A 249 -27.12 12.81 -16.68
N SER A 250 -27.10 13.45 -15.51
CA SER A 250 -27.78 12.96 -14.31
C SER A 250 -29.29 13.26 -14.34
N THR A 251 -29.69 14.42 -14.85
CA THR A 251 -31.10 14.85 -14.89
C THR A 251 -31.72 14.78 -16.29
N GLY A 252 -30.89 14.79 -17.33
CA GLY A 252 -31.33 14.92 -18.72
C GLY A 252 -31.73 16.34 -19.12
N ALA A 253 -31.64 17.32 -18.22
CA ALA A 253 -31.93 18.72 -18.51
C ALA A 253 -30.92 19.32 -19.50
N GLU A 254 -31.40 20.22 -20.35
CA GLU A 254 -30.59 20.94 -21.33
C GLU A 254 -30.85 22.45 -21.21
N GLN A 255 -29.79 23.25 -21.23
CA GLN A 255 -29.89 24.71 -21.18
C GLN A 255 -28.78 25.36 -22.02
N GLU A 256 -29.13 26.45 -22.71
CA GLU A 256 -28.18 27.24 -23.49
C GLU A 256 -27.55 28.35 -22.63
N TYR A 257 -26.25 28.54 -22.80
CA TYR A 257 -25.49 29.60 -22.13
C TYR A 257 -24.60 30.34 -23.13
N PRO A 258 -24.35 31.65 -22.95
CA PRO A 258 -23.37 32.38 -23.75
C PRO A 258 -21.97 31.77 -23.60
N ARG A 259 -21.28 31.49 -24.70
CA ARG A 259 -19.92 30.91 -24.66
C ARG A 259 -18.92 31.80 -23.93
N GLN A 260 -19.04 33.12 -24.11
CA GLN A 260 -18.16 34.09 -23.45
C GLN A 260 -18.28 34.07 -21.92
N GLY A 261 -19.44 33.67 -21.38
CA GLY A 261 -19.66 33.58 -19.93
C GLY A 261 -19.49 32.16 -19.35
N LEU A 262 -18.96 31.21 -20.13
CA LEU A 262 -18.88 29.82 -19.72
C LEU A 262 -18.04 29.62 -18.44
N ALA A 263 -16.95 30.39 -18.29
CA ALA A 263 -16.10 30.35 -17.09
C ALA A 263 -16.84 30.79 -15.82
N GLU A 264 -17.82 31.69 -15.93
CA GLU A 264 -18.57 32.20 -14.77
C GLU A 264 -19.64 31.23 -14.29
N ILE A 265 -20.29 30.51 -15.21
CA ILE A 265 -21.41 29.60 -14.88
C ILE A 265 -20.95 28.22 -14.41
N VAL A 266 -19.78 27.75 -14.85
CA VAL A 266 -19.34 26.36 -14.63
C VAL A 266 -19.20 25.98 -13.16
N PRO A 267 -18.67 26.84 -12.26
CA PRO A 267 -18.66 26.53 -10.83
C PRO A 267 -20.06 26.26 -10.26
N GLU A 268 -21.07 27.02 -10.69
CA GLU A 268 -22.46 26.83 -10.26
C GLU A 268 -23.07 25.55 -10.87
N LEU A 269 -22.81 25.27 -12.15
CA LEU A 269 -23.22 24.01 -12.78
C LEU A 269 -22.66 22.79 -12.03
N MET A 270 -21.38 22.84 -11.64
CA MET A 270 -20.74 21.75 -10.91
C MET A 270 -21.27 21.61 -9.47
N ALA A 271 -21.68 22.70 -8.84
CA ALA A 271 -22.25 22.66 -7.49
C ALA A 271 -23.72 22.18 -7.49
N SER A 272 -24.53 22.69 -8.41
CA SER A 272 -26.00 22.59 -8.35
C SER A 272 -26.63 21.70 -9.42
N GLY A 273 -25.90 21.35 -10.49
CA GLY A 273 -26.46 20.63 -11.64
C GLY A 273 -27.38 21.51 -12.50
N LEU A 274 -28.02 20.88 -13.51
CA LEU A 274 -29.13 21.52 -14.23
C LEU A 274 -30.47 21.00 -13.72
N PHE A 275 -31.35 21.94 -13.40
CA PHE A 275 -32.75 21.63 -13.07
C PHE A 275 -33.59 21.64 -14.34
N THR A 276 -34.48 20.65 -14.48
CA THR A 276 -35.55 20.71 -15.47
C THR A 276 -36.51 21.83 -15.09
N THR A 277 -36.53 22.94 -15.83
CA THR A 277 -37.70 23.81 -15.83
C THR A 277 -38.86 23.05 -16.47
N GLU A 278 -39.75 22.48 -15.66
CA GLU A 278 -41.05 22.04 -16.13
C GLU A 278 -41.82 23.26 -16.67
N GLN A 279 -41.99 23.33 -17.99
CA GLN A 279 -43.26 23.53 -18.70
C GLN A 279 -43.09 23.35 -20.21
#